data_AF-A0A2H0DPK0-F1
#
_entry.id   AF-A0A2H0DPK0-F1
#
_cell.length_a   1.000
_cell.length_b   1.000
_cell.length_c   1.000
_cell.angle_alpha   90.00
_cell.angle_beta   90.00
_cell.angle_gamma   90.00
#
_symmetry.space_group_name_H-M   'P 1'
#
loop_
_entity.id
_entity.type
_entity.pdbx_description
1 polymer ?
#
loop_
_entity_poly.entity_id
_entity_poly.type
_entity_poly.pdbx_seq_one_letter_code
_entity_poly.pdbx_strand_id
1 'polypeptide(L)'
;MDDARLLQNRLDTEEAPRRLAEQEAHRREEQARVESDDLQFVIYWIFNECRGTPSSPIQGNFARLLVNRPDARKALRKLASFEYTKAENAALSNCVELLIRSLPDYPNADRIEIDRNWARRVRHEANERATVHPPAKSLPSVTRRRNHSPPSR
;
A
#
# COMPACT_ATOMS: atom_id res chain seq x y z
N MET A 1 -33.38 37.64 36.78
CA MET A 1 -31.94 37.29 36.66
C MET A 1 -31.72 35.85 36.20
N ASP A 2 -32.76 35.00 36.10
CA ASP A 2 -32.61 33.57 35.78
C ASP A 2 -32.70 33.20 34.29
N ASP A 3 -33.32 34.03 33.45
CA ASP A 3 -33.49 33.74 32.01
C ASP A 3 -32.16 33.67 31.26
N ALA A 4 -31.18 34.52 31.62
CA ALA A 4 -29.87 34.52 31.00
C ALA A 4 -29.08 33.22 31.29
N ARG A 5 -29.22 32.64 32.50
CA ARG A 5 -28.60 31.36 32.85
C ARG A 5 -29.25 30.18 32.14
N LEU A 6 -30.58 30.21 31.97
CA LEU A 6 -31.33 29.19 31.24
C LEU A 6 -30.98 29.19 29.74
N LEU A 7 -30.82 30.37 29.14
CA LEU A 7 -30.37 30.52 27.75
C LEU A 7 -28.92 30.04 27.56
N GLN A 8 -28.02 30.43 28.46
CA GLN A 8 -26.61 30.01 28.39
C GLN A 8 -26.47 28.48 28.48
N ASN A 9 -27.19 27.84 29.42
CA ASN A 9 -27.16 26.38 29.54
C ASN A 9 -27.68 25.68 28.28
N ARG A 10 -28.71 26.22 27.60
CA ARG A 10 -29.20 25.64 26.34
C ARG A 10 -28.17 25.76 25.21
N LEU A 11 -27.54 26.92 25.08
CA LEU A 11 -26.49 27.15 24.08
C LEU A 11 -25.28 26.23 24.31
N ASP A 12 -24.82 26.09 25.56
CA ASP A 12 -23.70 25.21 25.90
C ASP A 12 -24.04 23.72 25.64
N THR A 13 -25.32 23.33 25.82
CA THR A 13 -25.81 21.97 25.55
C THR A 13 -25.89 21.66 24.05
N GLU A 14 -26.11 22.66 23.19
CA GLU A 14 -26.12 22.53 21.74
C GLU A 14 -24.72 22.69 21.11
N GLU A 15 -23.82 23.47 21.72
CA GLU A 15 -22.43 23.62 21.27
C GLU A 15 -21.53 22.44 21.67
N ALA A 16 -21.79 21.78 22.79
CA ALA A 16 -21.05 20.58 23.20
C ALA A 16 -21.04 19.46 22.14
N PRO A 17 -22.18 19.01 21.57
CA PRO A 17 -22.20 17.98 20.53
C PRO A 17 -21.52 18.46 19.24
N ARG A 18 -21.63 19.75 18.92
CA ARG A 18 -20.98 20.32 17.74
C ARG A 18 -19.45 20.32 17.86
N ARG A 19 -18.91 20.70 19.02
CA ARG A 19 -17.47 20.60 19.33
C ARG A 19 -16.97 19.15 19.30
N LEU A 20 -17.76 18.20 19.82
CA LEU A 20 -17.43 16.78 19.76
C LEU A 20 -17.38 16.28 18.30
N ALA A 21 -18.36 16.66 17.48
CA ALA A 21 -18.39 16.30 16.06
C ALA A 21 -17.19 16.89 15.29
N GLU A 22 -16.83 18.14 15.55
CA GLU A 22 -15.65 18.79 14.97
C GLU A 22 -14.34 18.11 15.40
N GLN A 23 -14.21 17.72 16.67
CA GLN A 23 -13.07 16.96 17.16
C GLN A 23 -12.98 15.57 16.53
N GLU A 24 -14.10 14.87 16.40
CA GLU A 24 -14.13 13.57 15.72
C GLU A 24 -13.77 13.67 14.24
N ALA A 25 -14.26 14.71 13.55
CA ALA A 25 -13.93 14.97 12.16
C ALA A 25 -12.41 15.21 12.01
N HIS A 26 -11.85 16.10 12.84
CA HIS A 26 -10.41 16.37 12.86
C HIS A 26 -9.58 15.10 13.14
N ARG A 27 -10.01 14.26 14.10
CA ARG A 27 -9.34 12.99 14.40
C ARG A 27 -9.37 12.03 13.21
N ARG A 28 -10.47 11.96 12.47
CA ARG A 28 -10.60 11.11 11.28
C ARG A 28 -9.72 11.60 10.13
N GLU A 29 -9.64 12.91 9.93
CA GLU A 29 -8.76 13.52 8.92
C GLU A 29 -7.29 13.26 9.23
N GLU A 30 -6.89 13.44 10.49
CA GLU A 30 -5.53 13.15 10.94
C GLU A 30 -5.18 11.67 10.75
N GLN A 31 -6.09 10.76 11.13
CA GLN A 31 -5.91 9.33 10.93
C GLN A 31 -5.76 8.98 9.43
N ALA A 32 -6.58 9.57 8.57
CA ALA A 32 -6.49 9.36 7.12
C ALA A 32 -5.16 9.89 6.54
N ARG A 33 -4.64 11.00 7.08
CA ARG A 33 -3.32 11.53 6.70
C ARG A 33 -2.21 10.57 7.09
N VAL A 34 -2.20 10.11 8.34
CA VAL A 34 -1.19 9.14 8.84
C VAL A 34 -1.22 7.85 8.01
N GLU A 35 -2.41 7.33 7.69
CA GLU A 35 -2.55 6.14 6.83
C GLU A 35 -2.01 6.37 5.42
N SER A 36 -2.25 7.56 4.84
CA SER A 36 -1.73 7.93 3.53
C SER A 36 -0.20 8.01 3.56
N ASP A 37 0.37 8.62 4.60
CA ASP A 37 1.82 8.75 4.78
C ASP A 37 2.47 7.36 4.97
N ASP A 38 1.86 6.50 5.78
CA ASP A 38 2.31 5.11 5.97
C ASP A 38 2.27 4.33 4.65
N LEU A 39 1.20 4.46 3.85
CA LEU A 39 1.12 3.84 2.52
C LEU A 39 2.24 4.33 1.57
N GLN A 40 2.46 5.64 1.52
CA GLN A 40 3.49 6.25 0.66
C GLN A 40 4.89 5.81 1.08
N PHE A 41 5.18 5.82 2.38
CA PHE A 41 6.46 5.39 2.90
C PHE A 41 6.72 3.91 2.61
N VAL A 42 5.70 3.07 2.83
CA VAL A 42 5.76 1.64 2.55
C VAL A 42 6.03 1.35 1.07
N ILE A 43 5.30 1.98 0.16
CA ILE A 43 5.49 1.71 -1.27
C ILE A 43 6.88 2.19 -1.73
N TYR A 44 7.33 3.35 -1.26
CA TYR A 44 8.66 3.87 -1.57
C TYR A 44 9.77 2.93 -1.09
N TRP A 45 9.63 2.41 0.13
CA TRP A 45 10.56 1.43 0.68
C TRP A 45 10.62 0.15 -0.17
N ILE A 46 9.46 -0.40 -0.56
CA ILE A 46 9.38 -1.61 -1.39
C ILE A 46 10.12 -1.39 -2.73
N PHE A 47 9.91 -0.24 -3.38
CA PHE A 47 10.60 0.09 -4.61
C PHE A 47 12.11 0.21 -4.42
N ASN A 48 12.57 0.88 -3.36
CA ASN A 48 14.01 0.99 -3.07
C ASN A 48 14.66 -0.36 -2.80
N GLU A 49 13.99 -1.24 -2.05
CA GLU A 49 14.47 -2.60 -1.83
C GLU A 49 14.57 -3.40 -3.13
N CYS A 50 13.64 -3.20 -4.06
CA CYS A 50 13.69 -3.85 -5.38
C CYS A 50 14.75 -3.24 -6.30
N ARG A 51 15.09 -1.96 -6.15
CA ARG A 51 16.23 -1.32 -6.82
C ARG A 51 17.58 -1.77 -6.26
N GLY A 52 17.60 -2.37 -5.07
CA GLY A 52 18.83 -2.68 -4.34
C GLY A 52 19.44 -1.47 -3.63
N THR A 53 18.71 -0.35 -3.57
CA THR A 53 19.10 0.85 -2.84
C THR A 53 18.93 0.59 -1.33
N PRO A 54 19.90 0.96 -0.48
CA PRO A 54 19.74 0.88 0.96
C PRO A 54 18.47 1.62 1.39
N SER A 55 17.65 0.93 2.18
CA SER A 55 16.42 1.49 2.72
C SER A 55 16.44 1.36 4.24
N SER A 56 15.93 2.38 4.94
CA SER A 56 15.80 2.33 6.40
C SER A 56 14.75 1.30 6.79
N PRO A 57 14.86 0.66 7.97
CA PRO A 57 13.79 -0.19 8.49
C PRO A 57 12.48 0.59 8.66
N ILE A 58 11.32 -0.04 8.38
CA ILE A 58 10.01 0.65 8.42
C ILE A 58 8.96 -0.02 9.30
N GLN A 59 9.39 -0.93 10.19
CA GLN A 59 8.50 -1.77 11.00
C GLN A 59 7.29 -1.01 11.59
N GLY A 60 7.50 0.18 12.15
CA GLY A 60 6.42 0.99 12.73
C GLY A 60 5.35 1.43 11.73
N ASN A 61 5.74 1.89 10.54
CA ASN A 61 4.80 2.25 9.47
C ASN A 61 4.06 1.02 8.94
N PHE A 62 4.75 -0.10 8.77
CA PHE A 62 4.12 -1.35 8.35
C PHE A 62 3.12 -1.88 9.39
N ALA A 63 3.51 -1.92 10.67
CA ALA A 63 2.65 -2.40 11.74
C ALA A 63 1.38 -1.56 11.82
N ARG A 64 1.50 -0.22 11.84
CA ARG A 64 0.34 0.69 11.80
C ARG A 64 -0.51 0.49 10.57
N LEU A 65 0.10 0.34 9.39
CA LEU A 65 -0.64 0.13 8.15
C LEU A 65 -1.42 -1.18 8.20
N LEU A 66 -0.81 -2.30 8.61
CA LEU A 66 -1.47 -3.61 8.63
C LEU A 66 -2.56 -3.71 9.71
N VAL A 67 -2.41 -3.00 10.83
CA VAL A 67 -3.44 -2.89 11.89
C VAL A 67 -4.65 -2.09 11.40
N ASN A 68 -4.41 -0.91 10.81
CA ASN A 68 -5.47 0.06 10.51
C ASN A 68 -6.09 -0.14 9.13
N ARG A 69 -5.42 -0.84 8.20
CA ARG A 69 -5.86 -1.06 6.83
C ARG A 69 -5.90 -2.54 6.46
N PRO A 70 -7.07 -3.21 6.64
CA PRO A 70 -7.27 -4.59 6.19
C PRO A 70 -7.06 -4.76 4.68
N ASP A 71 -7.23 -3.69 3.89
CA ASP A 71 -7.03 -3.67 2.45
C ASP A 71 -5.64 -3.16 2.02
N ALA A 72 -4.66 -3.08 2.95
CA ALA A 72 -3.32 -2.55 2.69
C ALA A 72 -2.66 -3.15 1.44
N ARG A 73 -2.71 -4.47 1.25
CA ARG A 73 -2.14 -5.10 0.04
C ARG A 73 -2.79 -4.57 -1.25
N LYS A 74 -4.10 -4.35 -1.25
CA LYS A 74 -4.84 -3.80 -2.41
C LYS A 74 -4.48 -2.34 -2.65
N ALA A 75 -4.39 -1.54 -1.59
CA ALA A 75 -3.97 -0.14 -1.69
C ALA A 75 -2.54 -0.01 -2.22
N LEU A 76 -1.61 -0.82 -1.71
CA LEU A 76 -0.21 -0.86 -2.17
C LEU A 76 -0.09 -1.28 -3.63
N ARG A 77 -0.85 -2.30 -4.09
CA ARG A 77 -0.88 -2.66 -5.52
C ARG A 77 -1.38 -1.52 -6.40
N LYS A 78 -2.40 -0.80 -5.95
CA LYS A 78 -2.91 0.36 -6.68
C LYS A 78 -1.84 1.44 -6.80
N LEU A 79 -1.13 1.76 -5.72
CA LEU A 79 -0.01 2.71 -5.75
C LEU A 79 1.13 2.23 -6.65
N ALA A 80 1.49 0.94 -6.56
CA ALA A 80 2.50 0.33 -7.41
C ALA A 80 2.16 0.45 -8.89
N SER A 81 0.89 0.25 -9.26
CA SER A 81 0.44 0.36 -10.66
C SER A 81 0.66 1.74 -11.27
N PHE A 82 0.52 2.81 -10.47
CA PHE A 82 0.85 4.16 -10.91
C PHE A 82 2.36 4.34 -11.09
N GLU A 83 3.18 3.78 -10.19
CA GLU A 83 4.63 3.85 -10.29
C GLU A 83 5.19 3.08 -11.49
N TYR A 84 4.56 1.97 -11.90
CA TYR A 84 4.97 1.19 -13.07
C TYR A 84 4.81 1.93 -14.40
N THR A 85 4.03 3.02 -14.43
CA THR A 85 3.92 3.86 -15.65
C THR A 85 5.25 4.53 -16.01
N LYS A 86 6.17 4.64 -15.04
CA LYS A 86 7.55 5.08 -15.27
C LYS A 86 8.36 3.90 -15.80
N ALA A 87 9.01 4.07 -16.96
CA ALA A 87 9.72 2.97 -17.66
C ALA A 87 10.77 2.27 -16.77
N GLU A 88 11.47 3.02 -15.92
CA GLU A 88 12.45 2.52 -14.95
C GLU A 88 11.86 1.57 -13.89
N ASN A 89 10.57 1.72 -13.59
CA ASN A 89 9.88 0.96 -12.54
C ASN A 89 9.16 -0.28 -13.08
N ALA A 90 8.86 -0.32 -14.38
CA ALA A 90 8.18 -1.47 -15.00
C ALA A 90 8.98 -2.78 -14.82
N ALA A 91 10.31 -2.69 -14.91
CA ALA A 91 11.21 -3.82 -14.69
C ALA A 91 11.18 -4.38 -13.25
N LEU A 92 10.75 -3.56 -12.28
CA LEU A 92 10.70 -3.93 -10.86
C LEU A 92 9.38 -4.62 -10.46
N SER A 93 8.38 -4.62 -11.35
CA SER A 93 7.02 -5.11 -11.07
C SER A 93 6.98 -6.49 -10.42
N ASN A 94 7.75 -7.46 -10.93
CA ASN A 94 7.81 -8.80 -10.36
C ASN A 94 8.33 -8.81 -8.90
N CYS A 95 9.35 -8.00 -8.59
CA CYS A 95 9.88 -7.89 -7.24
C CYS A 95 8.88 -7.18 -6.31
N VAL A 96 8.30 -6.07 -6.76
CA VAL A 96 7.34 -5.28 -5.99
C VAL A 96 6.09 -6.10 -5.67
N GLU A 97 5.50 -6.77 -6.65
CA GLU A 97 4.34 -7.65 -6.45
C GLU A 97 4.66 -8.82 -5.52
N LEU A 98 5.87 -9.38 -5.62
CA LEU A 98 6.33 -10.44 -4.73
C LEU A 98 6.40 -9.94 -3.27
N LEU A 99 6.94 -8.75 -3.01
CA LEU A 99 7.00 -8.22 -1.65
C LEU A 99 5.60 -7.89 -1.12
N ILE A 100 4.75 -7.23 -1.92
CA ILE A 100 3.37 -6.88 -1.50
C ILE A 100 2.53 -8.13 -1.21
N ARG A 101 2.60 -9.17 -2.05
CA ARG A 101 1.83 -10.41 -1.81
C ARG A 101 2.33 -11.21 -0.61
N SER A 102 3.59 -11.02 -0.22
CA SER A 102 4.22 -11.75 0.89
C SER A 102 4.13 -11.00 2.22
N LEU A 103 3.53 -9.81 2.24
CA LEU A 103 3.25 -9.10 3.48
C LEU A 103 2.41 -9.97 4.40
N PRO A 104 2.73 -10.08 5.69
CA PRO A 104 1.91 -10.84 6.63
C PRO A 104 0.56 -10.14 6.86
N ASP A 105 -0.47 -10.92 7.18
CA ASP A 105 -1.74 -10.38 7.67
C ASP A 105 -1.64 -10.07 9.17
N TYR A 106 -2.33 -9.04 9.67
CA TYR A 106 -2.43 -8.79 11.10
C TYR A 106 -3.27 -9.88 11.79
N PRO A 107 -2.91 -10.37 13.01
CA PRO A 107 -1.80 -9.97 13.88
C PRO A 107 -0.48 -10.72 13.64
N ASN A 108 -0.40 -11.59 12.63
CA ASN A 108 0.82 -12.35 12.33
C ASN A 108 2.00 -11.44 11.94
N ALA A 109 1.72 -10.18 11.61
CA ALA A 109 2.71 -9.13 11.37
C ALA A 109 3.49 -8.69 12.63
N ASP A 110 2.90 -8.78 13.84
CA ASP A 110 3.50 -8.21 15.07
C ASP A 110 4.83 -8.87 15.49
N ARG A 111 5.09 -10.08 14.98
CA ARG A 111 6.30 -10.85 15.26
C ARG A 111 7.32 -10.82 14.12
N ILE A 112 6.99 -10.12 13.03
CA ILE A 112 7.80 -10.09 11.82
C ILE A 112 8.44 -8.72 11.69
N GLU A 113 9.76 -8.70 11.84
CA GLU A 113 10.57 -7.56 11.43
C GLU A 113 10.55 -7.44 9.90
N ILE A 114 9.88 -6.41 9.40
CA ILE A 114 9.89 -6.06 7.97
C ILE A 114 11.08 -5.14 7.70
N ASP A 115 12.19 -5.78 7.34
CA ASP A 115 13.47 -5.17 7.01
C ASP A 115 14.02 -5.74 5.69
N ARG A 116 15.27 -5.38 5.36
CA ARG A 116 15.98 -5.90 4.20
C ARG A 116 16.21 -7.41 4.26
N ASN A 117 16.37 -7.99 5.45
CA ASN A 117 16.55 -9.44 5.59
C ASN A 117 15.26 -10.20 5.30
N TRP A 118 14.11 -9.68 5.74
CA TRP A 118 12.80 -10.19 5.35
C TRP A 118 12.62 -10.17 3.83
N ALA A 119 12.91 -9.05 3.18
CA ALA A 119 12.81 -8.95 1.72
C ALA A 119 13.74 -9.96 1.02
N ARG A 120 14.95 -10.18 1.54
CA ARG A 120 15.88 -11.19 1.03
C ARG A 120 15.33 -12.61 1.20
N ARG A 121 14.78 -12.97 2.37
CA ARG A 121 14.16 -14.28 2.61
C ARG A 121 13.00 -14.55 1.66
N VAL A 122 12.08 -13.60 1.52
CA VAL A 122 10.94 -13.70 0.59
C VAL A 122 11.41 -13.97 -0.85
N ARG A 123 12.44 -13.25 -1.31
CA ARG A 123 13.01 -13.47 -2.65
C ARG A 123 13.68 -14.83 -2.80
N HIS A 124 14.42 -15.26 -1.77
CA HIS A 124 15.08 -16.57 -1.77
C HIS A 124 14.04 -17.70 -1.87
N GLU A 125 13.03 -17.69 -1.01
CA GLU A 125 11.95 -18.68 -1.00
C GLU A 125 11.18 -18.70 -2.32
N ALA A 126 10.93 -17.52 -2.93
CA ALA A 126 10.27 -17.44 -4.22
C ALA A 126 11.11 -18.06 -5.34
N ASN A 127 12.43 -17.85 -5.32
CA ASN A 127 13.35 -18.46 -6.27
C ASN A 127 13.40 -19.98 -6.09
N GLU A 128 13.51 -20.47 -4.85
CA GLU A 128 13.48 -21.91 -4.55
C GLU A 128 12.17 -22.55 -5.03
N ARG A 129 11.02 -21.93 -4.76
CA ARG A 129 9.72 -22.41 -5.26
C ARG A 129 9.68 -22.46 -6.79
N ALA A 130 10.25 -21.47 -7.48
CA ALA A 130 10.30 -21.47 -8.94
C ALA A 130 11.20 -22.57 -9.50
N THR A 131 12.25 -22.98 -8.77
CA THR A 131 13.11 -24.11 -9.16
C THR A 131 12.45 -25.46 -8.92
N VAL A 132 11.68 -25.61 -7.85
CA VAL A 132 11.01 -26.88 -7.48
C VAL A 132 9.67 -27.05 -8.22
N HIS A 133 8.94 -25.96 -8.42
CA HIS A 133 7.66 -25.91 -9.11
C HIS A 133 7.70 -24.80 -10.17
N PRO A 134 8.33 -25.05 -11.33
CA PRO A 134 8.38 -24.07 -12.40
C PRO A 134 6.95 -23.67 -12.80
N PRO A 135 6.66 -22.37 -12.95
CA PRO A 135 5.34 -21.92 -13.33
C PRO A 135 4.93 -22.58 -14.66
N ALA A 136 3.69 -23.06 -14.73
CA ALA A 136 3.16 -23.66 -15.95
C ALA A 136 3.40 -22.70 -17.12
N LYS A 137 4.09 -23.20 -18.16
CA LYS A 137 4.60 -22.44 -19.30
C LYS A 137 3.64 -21.33 -19.75
N SER A 138 4.17 -20.12 -19.88
CA SER A 138 3.54 -19.01 -20.58
C SER A 138 3.05 -19.47 -21.96
N LEU A 139 1.75 -19.29 -22.22
CA LEU A 139 1.14 -19.50 -23.54
C LEU A 139 1.94 -18.74 -24.62
N PRO A 140 2.20 -19.35 -25.79
CA PRO A 140 3.00 -18.72 -26.82
C PRO A 140 2.36 -17.42 -27.28
N SER A 141 3.16 -16.35 -27.32
CA SER A 141 2.78 -15.04 -27.83
C SER A 141 2.19 -15.16 -29.24
N VAL A 142 0.92 -14.79 -29.39
CA VAL A 142 0.25 -14.68 -30.69
C VAL A 142 1.06 -13.72 -31.55
N THR A 143 1.77 -14.28 -32.53
CA THR A 143 2.45 -13.49 -33.55
C THR A 143 1.38 -12.79 -34.38
N ARG A 144 1.21 -11.49 -34.15
CA ARG A 144 0.31 -10.60 -34.90
C ARG A 144 0.72 -10.65 -36.38
N ARG A 145 -0.04 -11.39 -37.21
CA ARG A 145 0.10 -11.37 -38.67
C ARG A 145 0.01 -9.92 -39.15
N ARG A 146 1.09 -9.41 -39.76
CA ARG A 146 1.09 -8.16 -40.52
C ARG A 146 0.18 -8.35 -41.74
N ASN A 147 -0.96 -7.67 -41.75
CA ASN A 147 -1.73 -7.46 -42.98
C ASN A 147 -0.84 -6.74 -43.99
N HIS A 148 -0.58 -7.38 -45.12
CA HIS A 148 -0.02 -6.73 -46.30
C HIS A 148 -1.17 -6.09 -47.07
N SER A 149 -1.11 -4.77 -47.26
CA SER A 149 -2.00 -4.03 -48.16
C SER A 149 -1.77 -4.47 -49.61
N PRO A 150 -2.80 -4.57 -50.46
CA PRO A 150 -2.62 -4.83 -51.88
C PRO A 150 -2.15 -3.55 -52.61
N PRO A 151 -1.38 -3.68 -53.71
CA PRO A 151 -0.91 -2.54 -54.47
C PRO A 151 -2.03 -1.96 -55.35
N SER A 152 -2.12 -0.64 -55.37
CA SER A 152 -2.95 0.13 -56.28
C SER A 152 -2.59 -0.12 -57.74
N ARG A 153 -3.60 -0.37 -58.57
CA ARG A 153 -3.64 0.00 -59.99
C ARG A 153 -5.05 0.44 -60.35
#